data_AF-A0A6G3ZC88-F1
#
_entry.id   AF-A0A6G3ZC88-F1
#
_cell.length_a   1.000
_cell.length_b   1.000
_cell.length_c   1.000
_cell.angle_alpha   90.00
_cell.angle_beta   90.00
_cell.angle_gamma   90.00
#
_symmetry.space_group_name_H-M   'P 1'
#
loop_
_entity.id
_entity.type
_entity.pdbx_description
1 polymer ?
#
loop_
_entity_poly.entity_id
_entity_poly.type
_entity_poly.pdbx_seq_one_letter_code
_entity_poly.pdbx_strand_id
1 'polypeptide(L)'
;MIRSATLPLQATLPALTDNSRLKLFSGSANVNLSREVTHYLGIDLGPMVRKRFADGELYIQIQESIRGCDVYLVQPTCQPVNDHLMELLIMIDACRRASARQITAVIP
;
A
#
# COMPACT_ATOMS: atom_id res chain seq x y z
N MET A 1 -40.46 -4.60 -23.58
CA MET A 1 -40.43 -4.25 -22.15
C MET A 1 -39.30 -5.05 -21.50
N ILE A 2 -38.09 -4.49 -21.42
CA ILE A 2 -37.00 -4.77 -20.46
C ILE A 2 -36.06 -3.56 -20.64
N ARG A 3 -35.99 -2.69 -19.64
CA ARG A 3 -35.17 -1.47 -19.68
C ARG A 3 -33.73 -1.83 -19.33
N SER A 4 -32.83 -1.33 -20.17
CA SER A 4 -31.39 -1.23 -19.97
C SER A 4 -31.07 -0.66 -18.58
N ALA A 5 -30.23 -1.38 -17.82
CA ALA A 5 -29.56 -0.90 -16.62
C ALA A 5 -28.08 -1.27 -16.70
N THR A 6 -27.42 -0.90 -17.80
CA THR A 6 -25.96 -0.79 -17.80
C THR A 6 -25.65 0.66 -17.47
N LEU A 7 -25.56 0.98 -16.18
CA LEU A 7 -24.99 2.25 -15.74
C LEU A 7 -23.56 2.30 -16.31
N PRO A 8 -23.22 3.26 -17.18
CA PRO A 8 -21.82 3.50 -17.49
C PRO A 8 -21.19 3.94 -16.16
N LEU A 9 -20.25 3.14 -15.66
CA LEU A 9 -19.48 3.46 -14.47
C LEU A 9 -18.45 4.53 -14.86
N GLN A 10 -18.96 5.70 -15.25
CA GLN A 10 -18.18 6.88 -15.54
C GLN A 10 -18.28 7.76 -14.31
N ALA A 11 -17.70 7.26 -13.22
CA ALA A 11 -17.21 8.15 -12.19
C ALA A 11 -16.07 8.93 -12.86
N THR A 12 -16.34 10.18 -13.25
CA THR A 12 -15.29 11.18 -13.41
C THR A 12 -14.57 11.26 -12.07
N LEU A 13 -13.54 10.43 -11.91
CA LEU A 13 -12.55 10.61 -10.87
C LEU A 13 -12.06 12.05 -11.05
N PRO A 14 -12.22 12.93 -10.04
CA PRO A 14 -11.66 14.26 -10.13
C PRO A 14 -10.20 14.08 -10.52
N ALA A 15 -9.74 14.84 -11.52
CA ALA A 15 -8.38 14.73 -12.05
C ALA A 15 -7.41 14.54 -10.88
N LEU A 16 -6.87 13.33 -10.72
CA LEU A 16 -5.92 12.99 -9.68
C LEU A 16 -4.56 13.59 -10.07
N THR A 17 -4.53 14.89 -10.36
CA THR A 17 -3.34 15.65 -10.75
C THR A 17 -2.56 16.08 -9.51
N ASP A 18 -2.44 15.16 -8.56
CA ASP A 18 -1.50 15.25 -7.44
C ASP A 18 -1.06 13.84 -7.01
N ASN A 19 -0.71 12.99 -8.00
CA ASN A 19 0.00 11.72 -7.77
C ASN A 19 1.28 11.90 -6.93
N SER A 20 1.80 13.14 -6.84
CA SER A 20 2.91 13.52 -5.95
C SER A 20 2.66 13.12 -4.48
N ARG A 21 1.39 13.07 -4.05
CA ARG A 21 1.03 12.77 -2.66
C ARG A 21 0.66 11.32 -2.39
N LEU A 22 0.45 10.50 -3.42
CA LEU A 22 0.08 9.10 -3.26
C LEU A 22 1.34 8.25 -3.19
N LYS A 23 1.47 7.44 -2.14
CA LYS A 23 2.60 6.54 -1.93
C LYS A 23 2.10 5.12 -1.69
N LEU A 24 2.63 4.16 -2.43
CA LEU A 24 2.27 2.75 -2.30
C LEU A 24 3.49 1.96 -1.85
N PHE A 25 3.34 1.21 -0.77
CA PHE A 25 4.35 0.26 -0.28
C PHE A 25 3.77 -1.14 -0.26
N SER A 26 4.64 -2.12 -0.48
CA SER A 26 4.29 -3.55 -0.44
C SER A 26 4.98 -4.22 0.74
N GLY A 27 4.25 -5.03 1.49
CA GLY A 27 4.88 -5.98 2.40
C GLY A 27 5.33 -7.25 1.66
N SER A 28 5.66 -8.32 2.40
CA SER A 28 6.31 -9.53 1.88
C SER A 28 5.38 -10.54 1.23
N ALA A 29 4.11 -10.52 1.58
CA ALA A 29 3.19 -11.59 1.23
C ALA A 29 2.95 -11.69 -0.29
N ASN A 30 2.84 -10.55 -0.99
CA ASN A 30 2.70 -10.53 -2.44
C ASN A 30 3.21 -9.23 -3.09
N VAL A 31 4.52 -9.18 -3.36
CA VAL A 31 5.14 -8.02 -4.02
C VAL A 31 4.73 -7.89 -5.49
N ASN A 32 4.44 -9.00 -6.15
CA ASN A 32 4.08 -8.99 -7.57
C ASN A 32 2.73 -8.31 -7.80
N LEU A 33 1.73 -8.62 -6.96
CA LEU A 33 0.44 -7.92 -7.00
C LEU A 33 0.61 -6.42 -6.80
N SER A 34 1.40 -6.00 -5.82
CA SER A 34 1.68 -4.59 -5.58
C SER A 34 2.32 -3.91 -6.79
N ARG A 35 3.23 -4.60 -7.50
CA ARG A 35 3.85 -4.10 -8.74
C ARG A 35 2.83 -3.95 -9.88
N GLU A 36 1.92 -4.91 -10.02
CA GLU A 36 0.84 -4.84 -11.02
C GLU A 36 -0.09 -3.64 -10.73
N VAL A 37 -0.43 -3.42 -9.45
CA VAL A 37 -1.22 -2.27 -9.01
C VAL A 37 -0.49 -0.96 -9.30
N THR A 38 0.79 -0.83 -8.96
CA THR A 38 1.56 0.38 -9.24
C THR A 38 1.71 0.64 -10.74
N HIS A 39 1.91 -0.43 -11.53
CA HIS A 39 2.00 -0.34 -12.98
C HIS A 39 0.69 0.17 -13.59
N TYR A 40 -0.45 -0.35 -13.13
CA TYR A 40 -1.78 0.11 -13.56
C TYR A 40 -2.04 1.57 -13.18
N LEU A 41 -1.56 2.01 -12.01
CA LEU A 41 -1.71 3.40 -11.53
C LEU A 41 -0.68 4.38 -12.15
N GLY A 42 0.32 3.89 -12.87
CA GLY A 42 1.39 4.72 -13.45
C GLY A 42 2.30 5.37 -12.40
N ILE A 43 2.50 4.70 -11.25
CA ILE A 43 3.42 5.14 -10.19
C ILE A 43 4.45 4.04 -9.91
N ASP A 44 5.53 4.41 -9.21
CA ASP A 44 6.51 3.45 -8.72
C ASP A 44 6.17 2.95 -7.31
N LEU A 45 6.61 1.73 -7.01
CA LEU A 45 6.56 1.21 -5.65
C LEU A 45 7.54 1.98 -4.76
N GLY A 46 7.05 2.50 -3.64
CA GLY A 46 7.86 3.29 -2.71
C GLY A 46 9.04 2.48 -2.16
N PRO A 47 10.25 3.06 -2.10
CA PRO A 47 11.43 2.35 -1.61
C PRO A 47 11.30 2.10 -0.11
N MET A 48 11.47 0.84 0.28
CA MET A 48 11.40 0.40 1.67
C MET A 48 12.44 -0.70 1.90
N VAL A 49 13.12 -0.64 3.05
CA VAL A 49 13.95 -1.73 3.54
C VAL A 49 13.12 -2.60 4.46
N ARG A 50 13.13 -3.90 4.18
CA ARG A 50 12.62 -4.92 5.08
C ARG A 50 13.73 -5.92 5.38
N LYS A 51 13.96 -6.19 6.66
CA LYS A 51 14.90 -7.21 7.11
C LYS A 51 14.28 -8.02 8.23
N ARG A 52 14.74 -9.26 8.39
CA ARG A 52 14.45 -10.09 9.56
C ARG A 52 15.76 -10.29 10.32
N PHE A 53 15.73 -10.04 11.62
CA PHE A 53 16.87 -10.28 12.50
C PHE A 53 16.97 -11.78 12.86
N ALA A 54 18.10 -12.18 13.45
CA ALA A 54 18.38 -13.59 13.76
C ALA A 54 17.44 -14.17 14.84
N ASP A 55 16.87 -13.32 15.68
CA ASP A 55 15.85 -13.65 16.69
C ASP A 55 14.44 -13.73 16.11
N GLY A 56 14.26 -13.42 14.82
CA GLY A 56 12.97 -13.43 14.14
C GLY A 56 12.24 -12.09 14.11
N GLU A 57 12.77 -11.04 14.76
CA GLU A 57 12.18 -9.71 14.75
C GLU A 57 12.21 -9.08 13.35
N LEU A 58 11.21 -8.26 13.05
CA LEU A 58 11.06 -7.59 11.76
C LEU A 58 11.55 -6.14 11.85
N TYR A 59 12.41 -5.78 10.91
CA TYR A 59 12.88 -4.41 10.71
C TYR A 59 12.27 -3.83 9.44
N ILE A 60 11.65 -2.66 9.56
CA ILE A 60 11.03 -1.96 8.44
C ILE A 60 11.46 -0.49 8.49
N GLN A 61 11.93 0.01 7.36
CA GLN A 61 12.33 1.40 7.19
C GLN A 61 11.85 1.93 5.85
N ILE A 62 11.03 2.99 5.89
CA ILE A 62 10.63 3.75 4.70
C ILE A 62 11.81 4.62 4.26
N GLN A 63 12.24 4.51 2.99
CA GLN A 63 13.46 5.12 2.47
C GLN A 63 13.21 6.46 1.76
N GLU A 64 11.99 6.98 1.84
CA GLU A 64 11.61 8.27 1.28
C GLU A 64 10.73 9.06 2.26
N SER A 65 10.63 10.38 2.05
CA SER A 65 9.72 11.20 2.85
C SER A 65 8.27 10.94 2.45
N ILE A 66 7.46 10.54 3.44
CA ILE A 66 6.02 10.32 3.30
C ILE A 66 5.19 11.31 4.13
N ARG A 67 5.82 12.39 4.61
CA ARG A 67 5.14 13.41 5.42
C ARG A 67 4.00 14.05 4.63
N GLY A 68 2.79 14.01 5.19
CA GLY A 68 1.60 14.55 4.55
C GLY A 68 1.11 13.78 3.32
N CYS A 69 1.72 12.64 2.98
CA CYS A 69 1.29 11.79 1.88
C CYS A 69 0.14 10.87 2.30
N ASP A 70 -0.64 10.41 1.32
CA ASP A 70 -1.58 9.31 1.50
C ASP A 70 -0.87 8.02 1.17
N VAL A 71 -0.74 7.17 2.18
CA VAL A 71 0.05 5.95 2.11
C VAL A 71 -0.88 4.75 1.99
N TYR A 72 -0.66 3.95 0.96
CA TYR A 72 -1.35 2.69 0.72
C TYR A 72 -0.37 1.54 0.98
N LEU A 73 -0.73 0.65 1.89
CA LEU A 73 0.07 -0.51 2.26
C LEU A 73 -0.61 -1.76 1.73
N VAL A 74 -0.03 -2.40 0.73
CA VAL A 74 -0.55 -3.66 0.17
C VAL A 74 0.14 -4.81 0.90
N GLN A 75 -0.63 -5.55 1.68
CA GLN A 75 -0.13 -6.69 2.42
C GLN A 75 -1.24 -7.72 2.66
N PRO A 76 -1.31 -8.78 1.83
CA PRO A 76 -2.11 -9.95 2.15
C PRO A 76 -1.69 -10.57 3.49
N THR A 77 -2.66 -11.01 4.28
CA THR A 77 -2.42 -11.73 5.54
C THR A 77 -2.60 -13.23 5.34
N CYS A 78 -2.00 -13.79 4.28
CA CYS A 78 -2.01 -15.22 3.97
C CYS A 78 -0.94 -15.97 4.79
N GLN A 79 -0.76 -17.27 4.57
CA GLN A 79 0.24 -18.04 5.31
C GLN A 79 1.68 -17.56 4.99
N PRO A 80 2.55 -17.29 5.99
CA PRO A 80 2.33 -17.32 7.45
C PRO A 80 1.59 -16.08 7.99
N VAL A 81 0.37 -16.29 8.51
CA VAL A 81 -0.58 -15.22 8.84
C VAL A 81 -0.03 -14.23 9.87
N ASN A 82 0.55 -14.75 10.96
CA ASN A 82 1.01 -13.91 12.07
C ASN A 82 2.19 -13.03 11.66
N ASP A 83 3.14 -13.56 10.89
CA ASP A 83 4.28 -12.79 10.38
C ASP A 83 3.83 -11.67 9.46
N HIS A 84 2.89 -11.96 8.55
CA HIS A 84 2.39 -10.97 7.60
C HIS A 84 1.53 -9.89 8.27
N LEU A 85 0.76 -10.27 9.29
CA LEU A 85 0.02 -9.32 10.13
C LEU A 85 0.99 -8.42 10.92
N MET A 86 2.00 -9.00 11.56
CA MET A 86 2.99 -8.24 12.31
C MET A 86 3.79 -7.31 11.40
N GLU A 87 4.18 -7.76 10.21
CA GLU A 87 4.81 -6.92 9.19
C GLU A 87 3.93 -5.70 8.85
N LEU A 88 2.63 -5.91 8.58
CA LEU A 88 1.69 -4.82 8.29
C LEU A 88 1.60 -3.81 9.44
N LEU A 89 1.47 -4.29 10.68
CA LEU A 89 1.37 -3.43 11.86
C LEU A 89 2.62 -2.58 12.06
N ILE A 90 3.81 -3.14 11.82
CA ILE A 90 5.08 -2.42 11.88
C ILE A 90 5.17 -1.39 10.76
N MET A 91 4.73 -1.72 9.53
CA MET A 91 4.64 -0.76 8.42
C MET A 91 3.73 0.42 8.77
N ILE A 92 2.56 0.15 9.37
CA ILE A 92 1.62 1.19 9.81
C ILE A 92 2.26 2.09 10.87
N ASP A 93 2.93 1.52 11.88
CA ASP A 93 3.59 2.33 12.91
C ASP A 93 4.72 3.20 12.32
N ALA A 94 5.53 2.64 11.42
CA ALA A 94 6.57 3.40 10.71
C ALA A 94 5.98 4.58 9.92
N CYS A 95 4.88 4.36 9.19
CA CYS A 95 4.21 5.40 8.43
C CYS A 95 3.60 6.49 9.32
N ARG A 96 3.00 6.09 10.45
CA ARG A 96 2.43 7.01 11.43
C ARG A 96 3.51 7.91 12.04
N ARG A 97 4.65 7.34 12.44
CA ARG A 97 5.79 8.11 13.00
C ARG A 97 6.44 9.02 11.95
N ALA A 98 6.42 8.62 10.68
CA ALA A 98 6.86 9.46 9.56
C ALA A 98 5.87 10.58 9.19
N SER A 99 4.75 10.73 9.92
CA SER A 99 3.74 11.77 9.72
C SER A 99 3.00 11.67 8.39
N ALA A 100 2.68 10.45 7.94
CA ALA A 100 1.73 10.23 6.86
C ALA A 100 0.38 10.90 7.18
N ARG A 101 -0.28 11.49 6.18
CA ARG A 101 -1.61 12.11 6.37
C ARG A 101 -2.68 11.04 6.61
N GLN A 102 -2.65 10.01 5.77
CA GLN A 102 -3.59 8.90 5.79
C GLN A 102 -2.81 7.61 5.53
N ILE A 103 -3.21 6.54 6.23
CA ILE A 103 -2.64 5.20 6.05
C ILE A 103 -3.81 4.27 5.74
N THR A 104 -3.81 3.69 4.55
CA THR A 104 -4.84 2.75 4.08
C THR A 104 -4.20 1.39 3.88
N ALA A 105 -4.62 0.41 4.69
CA ALA A 105 -4.23 -0.99 4.53
C ALA A 105 -5.12 -1.64 3.47
N VAL A 106 -4.49 -2.18 2.42
CA VAL A 106 -5.15 -2.98 1.39
C VAL A 106 -4.76 -4.43 1.67
N ILE A 107 -5.73 -5.23 2.11
CA ILE A 107 -5.54 -6.64 2.49
C ILE A 107 -6.36 -7.51 1.53
N PRO A 108 -5.76 -7.98 0.43
CA PRO A 108 -6.38 -8.89 -0.53
C PRO A 108 -6.58 -10.31 0.03
#